data_AF-A0A920FAU9-F1
#
_entry.id   AF-A0A920FAU9-F1
#
_cell.length_a   1.000
_cell.length_b   1.000
_cell.length_c   1.000
_cell.angle_alpha   90.00
_cell.angle_beta   90.00
_cell.angle_gamma   90.00
#
_symmetry.space_group_name_H-M   'P 1'
#
loop_
_entity.id
_entity.type
_entity.pdbx_description
1 polymer ?
#
loop_
_entity_poly.entity_id
_entity_poly.type
_entity_poly.pdbx_seq_one_letter_code
_entity_poly.pdbx_strand_id
1 'polypeptide(L)'
;MIDTIFIEQDVLDHERTKTVVSKFPKSQRIIISRYQEVFNKRTQNFRLQKKQPALILASKHKNFVLPAPAGFGIGTKKNFYFSHMYNCLYDCRYCFLQGMYSSANYVLFVNYEDFYSQIETTISDNAKGRITFFSGYDCDL
;
A
#
# COMPACT_ATOMS: atom_id res chain seq x y z
N MET A 1 -13.55 5.12 13.40
CA MET A 1 -14.09 4.24 12.33
C MET A 1 -13.70 4.89 11.00
N ILE A 2 -13.52 4.13 9.92
CA ILE A 2 -13.19 4.74 8.63
C ILE A 2 -14.47 5.31 8.05
N ASP A 3 -14.57 6.62 7.93
CA ASP A 3 -15.82 7.28 7.52
C ASP A 3 -15.86 7.57 6.01
N THR A 4 -14.71 7.62 5.35
CA THR A 4 -14.59 7.87 3.91
C THR A 4 -13.69 6.83 3.25
N ILE A 5 -14.18 6.28 2.13
CA ILE A 5 -13.46 5.36 1.27
C ILE A 5 -13.37 5.98 -0.13
N PHE A 6 -12.16 6.26 -0.57
CA PHE A 6 -11.87 6.62 -1.95
C PHE A 6 -11.63 5.35 -2.76
N ILE A 7 -12.16 5.28 -3.97
CA ILE A 7 -12.07 4.10 -4.83
C ILE A 7 -11.63 4.56 -6.22
N GLU A 8 -10.51 4.04 -6.72
CA GLU A 8 -10.11 4.27 -8.10
C GLU A 8 -11.13 3.63 -9.06
N GLN A 9 -11.44 4.34 -10.15
CA GLN A 9 -12.38 3.87 -11.17
C GLN A 9 -12.00 2.48 -11.72
N ASP A 10 -10.71 2.23 -11.90
CA ASP A 10 -10.16 0.97 -12.43
C ASP A 10 -10.45 -0.26 -11.55
N VAL A 11 -10.73 -0.05 -10.26
CA VAL A 11 -10.91 -1.15 -9.29
C VAL A 11 -12.32 -1.23 -8.72
N LEU A 12 -13.25 -0.44 -9.24
CA LEU A 12 -14.62 -0.35 -8.75
C LEU A 12 -15.33 -1.72 -8.76
N ASP A 13 -15.14 -2.48 -9.84
CA ASP A 13 -15.75 -3.79 -10.03
C ASP A 13 -14.91 -4.96 -9.51
N HIS A 14 -13.74 -4.69 -8.93
CA HIS A 14 -12.87 -5.73 -8.41
C HIS A 14 -13.51 -6.39 -7.18
N GLU A 15 -13.50 -7.73 -7.12
CA GLU A 15 -14.09 -8.51 -6.02
C GLU A 15 -13.54 -8.13 -4.63
N ARG A 16 -12.24 -7.81 -4.52
CA ARG A 16 -11.64 -7.33 -3.26
C ARG A 16 -12.17 -5.96 -2.88
N THR A 17 -12.36 -5.05 -3.83
CA THR A 17 -13.00 -3.74 -3.59
C THR A 17 -14.40 -3.93 -3.01
N LYS A 18 -15.24 -4.76 -3.65
CA LYS A 18 -16.59 -5.08 -3.17
C LYS A 18 -16.58 -5.67 -1.77
N THR A 19 -15.64 -6.60 -1.52
CA THR A 19 -15.46 -7.27 -0.21
C THR A 19 -15.03 -6.30 0.89
N VAL A 20 -14.14 -5.35 0.59
CA VAL A 20 -13.71 -4.35 1.57
C VAL A 20 -14.86 -3.37 1.84
N VAL A 21 -15.52 -2.88 0.79
CA VAL A 21 -16.62 -1.92 0.90
C VAL A 21 -17.81 -2.50 1.67
N SER A 22 -18.10 -3.80 1.54
CA SER A 22 -19.19 -4.45 2.29
C SER A 22 -18.97 -4.45 3.81
N LYS A 23 -17.72 -4.40 4.28
CA LYS A 23 -17.36 -4.29 5.70
C LYS A 23 -17.57 -2.88 6.27
N PHE A 24 -17.75 -1.89 5.39
CA PHE A 24 -17.89 -0.48 5.73
C PHE A 24 -19.20 0.11 5.18
N PRO A 25 -20.37 -0.41 5.59
CA PRO A 25 -21.65 -0.02 5.00
C PRO A 25 -22.03 1.44 5.24
N LYS A 26 -21.49 2.08 6.28
CA LYS A 26 -21.80 3.47 6.67
C LYS A 26 -20.84 4.49 6.06
N SER A 27 -19.75 4.05 5.43
CA SER A 27 -18.70 4.95 4.96
C SER A 27 -19.09 5.58 3.62
N GLN A 28 -18.82 6.88 3.47
CA GLN A 28 -18.99 7.59 2.22
C GLN A 28 -18.01 7.04 1.17
N ARG A 29 -18.51 6.79 -0.04
CA ARG A 29 -17.72 6.27 -1.16
C ARG A 29 -17.49 7.40 -2.16
N ILE A 30 -16.24 7.66 -2.50
CA ILE A 30 -15.86 8.70 -3.46
C ILE A 30 -15.05 8.05 -4.57
N ILE A 31 -15.52 8.15 -5.80
CA ILE A 31 -14.82 7.63 -6.97
C ILE A 31 -13.77 8.65 -7.39
N ILE A 32 -12.55 8.18 -7.62
CA ILE A 32 -11.41 8.99 -8.05
C ILE A 32 -10.75 8.34 -9.26
N SER A 33 -10.04 9.13 -10.07
CA SER A 33 -9.30 8.56 -11.20
C SER A 33 -8.01 7.90 -10.72
N ARG A 34 -7.25 8.56 -9.84
CA ARG A 34 -5.95 8.10 -9.33
C ARG A 34 -5.76 8.39 -7.85
N TYR A 35 -5.20 7.45 -7.10
CA TYR A 35 -4.98 7.57 -5.66
C TYR A 35 -4.04 8.73 -5.32
N GLN A 36 -3.11 9.08 -6.21
CA GLN A 36 -2.21 10.23 -6.06
C GLN A 36 -2.95 11.58 -6.03
N GLU A 37 -4.20 11.64 -6.48
CA GLU A 37 -5.03 12.84 -6.34
C GLU A 37 -5.46 13.09 -4.89
N VAL A 38 -5.43 12.06 -4.04
CA VAL A 38 -5.84 12.14 -2.64
C VAL A 38 -4.66 11.87 -1.70
N PHE A 39 -3.67 11.12 -2.15
CA PHE A 39 -2.51 10.72 -1.36
C PHE A 39 -1.26 11.55 -1.67
N ASN A 40 -0.53 11.93 -0.62
CA ASN A 40 0.78 12.59 -0.69
C ASN A 40 0.79 13.94 -1.44
N LYS A 41 -0.30 14.74 -1.31
CA LYS A 41 -0.35 16.11 -1.82
C LYS A 41 0.42 17.06 -0.89
N ARG A 42 1.08 18.07 -1.47
CA ARG A 42 1.96 19.02 -0.73
C ARG A 42 1.26 19.80 0.39
N THR A 43 -0.04 20.04 0.28
CA THR A 43 -0.82 20.86 1.23
C THR A 43 -1.52 20.04 2.33
N GLN A 44 -1.21 18.74 2.45
CA GLN A 44 -1.84 17.88 3.43
C GLN A 44 -1.18 17.98 4.80
N ASN A 45 -2.00 17.91 5.85
CA ASN A 45 -1.53 17.85 7.23
C ASN A 45 -1.70 16.42 7.76
N PHE A 46 -0.58 15.71 7.88
CA PHE A 46 -0.54 14.33 8.36
C PHE A 46 -1.21 14.17 9.73
N ARG A 47 -0.93 15.07 10.70
CA ARG A 47 -1.45 14.97 12.07
C ARG A 47 -2.97 15.14 12.14
N LEU A 48 -3.54 16.01 11.30
CA LEU A 48 -4.99 16.17 11.20
C LEU A 48 -5.64 14.92 10.59
N GLN A 49 -5.07 14.40 9.49
CA GLN A 49 -5.57 13.18 8.85
C GLN A 49 -5.46 11.97 9.79
N LYS A 50 -4.42 11.89 10.62
CA LYS A 50 -4.24 10.75 11.53
C LYS A 50 -5.34 10.64 12.59
N LYS A 51 -6.06 11.72 12.90
CA LYS A 51 -7.24 11.68 13.78
C LYS A 51 -8.42 10.93 13.15
N GLN A 52 -8.55 11.03 11.83
CA GLN A 52 -9.65 10.43 11.06
C GLN A 52 -9.17 10.08 9.64
N PRO A 53 -8.37 9.02 9.49
CA PRO A 53 -7.79 8.65 8.21
C PRO A 53 -8.84 8.02 7.30
N ALA A 54 -8.78 8.36 6.01
CA ALA A 54 -9.58 7.71 4.99
C ALA A 54 -8.89 6.44 4.48
N LEU A 55 -9.68 5.53 3.91
CA LEU A 55 -9.19 4.39 3.14
C LEU A 55 -9.22 4.73 1.66
N ILE A 56 -8.19 4.34 0.93
CA ILE A 56 -8.08 4.50 -0.52
C ILE A 56 -7.87 3.12 -1.12
N LEU A 57 -8.80 2.68 -1.97
CA LEU A 57 -8.73 1.44 -2.73
C LEU A 57 -8.24 1.78 -4.13
N ALA A 58 -7.10 1.19 -4.51
CA ALA A 58 -6.39 1.56 -5.73
C ALA A 58 -5.82 0.34 -6.47
N SER A 59 -5.37 0.55 -7.70
CA SER A 59 -4.55 -0.38 -8.46
C SER A 59 -3.10 0.10 -8.48
N LYS A 60 -2.15 -0.80 -8.22
CA LYS A 60 -0.73 -0.52 -8.44
C LYS A 60 -0.38 -0.84 -9.89
N HIS A 61 0.34 0.03 -10.58
CA HIS A 61 0.65 -0.21 -12.00
C HIS A 61 2.12 -0.54 -12.26
N LYS A 62 3.00 -0.24 -11.30
CA LYS A 62 4.45 -0.37 -11.41
C LYS A 62 5.04 -0.66 -10.04
N ASN A 63 6.28 -1.13 -10.00
CA ASN A 63 7.02 -1.37 -8.77
C ASN A 63 6.29 -2.34 -7.83
N PHE A 64 5.81 -3.45 -8.40
CA PHE A 64 5.17 -4.53 -7.65
C PHE A 64 6.16 -5.20 -6.72
N VAL A 65 7.38 -5.46 -7.19
CA VAL A 65 8.50 -5.99 -6.42
C VAL A 65 9.72 -5.11 -6.68
N LEU A 66 10.40 -4.68 -5.62
CA LEU A 66 11.59 -3.83 -5.68
C LEU A 66 12.74 -4.46 -4.89
N PRO A 67 14.01 -4.21 -5.26
CA PRO A 67 15.14 -4.62 -4.43
C PRO A 67 15.10 -3.88 -3.10
N ALA A 68 15.36 -4.59 -2.00
CA ALA A 68 15.46 -3.99 -0.69
C ALA A 68 16.64 -3.01 -0.62
N PRO A 69 16.51 -1.88 0.09
CA PRO A 69 17.61 -0.94 0.29
C PRO A 69 18.85 -1.61 0.89
N ALA A 70 20.03 -1.07 0.57
CA ALA A 70 21.29 -1.54 1.14
C ALA A 70 21.24 -1.46 2.68
N GLY A 71 21.58 -2.56 3.36
CA GLY A 71 21.53 -2.66 4.82
C GLY A 71 20.18 -3.05 5.42
N PHE A 72 19.09 -3.12 4.63
CA PHE A 72 17.77 -3.57 5.10
C PHE A 72 17.62 -5.11 5.13
N GLY A 73 18.48 -5.81 4.39
CA GLY A 73 18.38 -7.26 4.22
C GLY A 73 18.76 -8.07 5.46
N ILE A 74 17.97 -9.10 5.79
CA ILE A 74 18.30 -10.10 6.81
C ILE A 74 18.62 -11.42 6.11
N GLY A 75 19.80 -11.98 6.38
CA GLY A 75 20.17 -13.35 6.04
C GLY A 75 20.58 -13.61 4.59
N THR A 76 19.79 -13.22 3.58
CA THR A 76 20.08 -13.55 2.18
C THR A 76 20.84 -12.44 1.45
N LYS A 77 21.58 -12.80 0.38
CA LYS A 77 22.29 -11.82 -0.46
C LYS A 77 21.36 -11.01 -1.37
N LYS A 78 20.15 -11.52 -1.64
CA LYS A 78 19.18 -10.90 -2.55
C LYS A 78 17.84 -10.76 -1.84
N ASN A 79 17.55 -9.52 -1.47
CA ASN A 79 16.37 -9.14 -0.73
C ASN A 79 15.49 -8.27 -1.61
N PHE A 80 14.19 -8.51 -1.56
CA PHE A 80 13.17 -7.75 -2.27
C PHE A 80 12.09 -7.32 -1.29
N TYR A 81 11.37 -6.26 -1.61
CA TYR A 81 10.16 -5.89 -0.90
C TYR A 81 9.05 -5.58 -1.88
N PHE A 82 7.83 -5.71 -1.41
CA PHE A 82 6.64 -5.28 -2.13
C PHE A 82 5.73 -4.52 -1.18
N SER A 83 5.08 -3.50 -1.73
CA SER A 83 4.20 -2.61 -0.97
C SER A 83 2.82 -2.65 -1.58
N HIS A 84 2.00 -3.53 -1.02
CA HIS A 84 0.59 -3.73 -1.36
C HIS A 84 -0.34 -2.83 -0.53
N MET A 85 0.21 -2.18 0.50
CA MET A 85 -0.46 -1.15 1.29
C MET A 85 0.54 -0.02 1.60
N TYR A 86 0.02 1.19 1.78
CA TYR A 86 0.77 2.34 2.32
C TYR A 86 0.15 2.84 3.61
N ASN A 87 1.01 3.38 4.48
CA ASN A 87 0.71 3.80 5.84
C ASN A 87 0.30 2.65 6.77
N CYS A 88 0.10 2.98 8.04
CA CYS A 88 -0.13 2.04 9.12
C CYS A 88 -1.20 2.58 10.07
N LEU A 89 -1.99 1.69 10.68
CA LEU A 89 -2.99 2.06 11.70
C LEU A 89 -2.37 2.80 12.90
N TYR A 90 -1.16 2.43 13.30
CA TYR A 90 -0.47 2.97 14.47
C TYR A 90 0.07 4.40 14.26
N ASP A 91 0.17 5.18 15.33
CA ASP A 91 0.75 6.53 15.35
C ASP A 91 2.03 6.54 16.18
N CYS A 92 3.01 5.73 15.77
CA CYS A 92 4.28 5.62 16.49
C CYS A 92 5.07 6.94 16.35
N ARG A 93 5.53 7.51 17.46
CA ARG A 93 6.30 8.78 17.48
C ARG A 93 7.59 8.72 16.65
N TYR A 94 8.14 7.53 16.45
CA TYR A 94 9.38 7.26 15.73
C TYR A 94 9.15 6.70 14.31
N CYS A 95 7.90 6.70 13.82
CA CYS A 95 7.58 6.12 12.52
C CYS A 95 8.19 6.94 11.38
N PHE A 96 9.13 6.33 10.63
CA PHE A 96 9.78 7.01 9.51
C PHE A 96 8.82 7.33 8.35
N LEU A 97 7.72 6.58 8.21
CA LEU A 97 6.70 6.83 7.18
C LEU A 97 6.06 8.21 7.34
N GLN A 98 6.03 8.77 8.56
CA GLN A 98 5.55 10.14 8.82
C GLN A 98 6.43 11.20 8.16
N GLY A 99 7.71 10.89 7.91
CA GLY A 99 8.61 11.75 7.13
C GLY A 99 8.59 11.47 5.63
N MET A 100 8.06 10.32 5.20
CA MET A 100 8.04 9.89 3.80
C MET A 100 6.77 10.31 3.06
N TYR A 101 5.61 10.31 3.75
CA TYR A 101 4.33 10.68 3.19
C TYR A 101 3.73 11.90 3.88
N SER A 102 3.24 12.86 3.09
CA SER A 102 2.47 14.01 3.60
C SER A 102 1.02 13.65 3.96
N SER A 103 0.57 12.42 3.63
CA SER A 103 -0.76 11.91 3.96
C SER A 103 -0.71 10.79 5.00
N ALA A 104 -1.70 10.76 5.89
CA ALA A 104 -1.93 9.66 6.84
C ALA A 104 -3.04 8.69 6.38
N ASN A 105 -3.60 8.87 5.18
CA ASN A 105 -4.62 7.97 4.63
C ASN A 105 -4.04 6.60 4.32
N TYR A 106 -4.84 5.56 4.46
CA TYR A 106 -4.44 4.20 4.12
C TYR A 106 -4.65 3.99 2.63
N VAL A 107 -3.64 3.47 1.93
CA VAL A 107 -3.80 3.04 0.53
C VAL A 107 -3.71 1.53 0.52
N LEU A 108 -4.73 0.86 0.02
CA LEU A 108 -4.74 -0.58 -0.19
C LEU A 108 -4.81 -0.84 -1.70
N PHE A 109 -3.75 -1.45 -2.22
CA PHE A 109 -3.74 -1.90 -3.61
C PHE A 109 -4.50 -3.21 -3.70
N VAL A 110 -5.53 -3.27 -4.54
CA VAL A 110 -6.42 -4.44 -4.59
C VAL A 110 -5.99 -5.46 -5.63
N ASN A 111 -5.10 -5.14 -6.56
CA ASN A 111 -4.66 -6.01 -7.66
C ASN A 111 -3.52 -6.95 -7.26
N TYR A 112 -3.76 -7.84 -6.29
CA TYR A 112 -2.74 -8.77 -5.77
C TYR A 112 -2.19 -9.73 -6.82
N GLU A 113 -2.96 -10.03 -7.87
CA GLU A 113 -2.57 -10.89 -9.00
C GLU A 113 -1.29 -10.39 -9.65
N ASP A 114 -1.15 -9.08 -9.83
CA ASP A 114 0.03 -8.47 -10.44
C ASP A 114 1.26 -8.59 -9.52
N PHE A 115 1.05 -8.49 -8.20
CA PHE A 115 2.12 -8.74 -7.23
C PHE A 115 2.56 -10.20 -7.27
N TYR A 116 1.62 -11.14 -7.28
CA TYR A 116 1.93 -12.57 -7.36
C TYR A 116 2.71 -12.90 -8.62
N SER A 117 2.24 -12.44 -9.78
CA SER A 117 2.93 -12.66 -11.05
C SER A 117 4.37 -12.12 -11.02
N GLN A 118 4.58 -10.89 -10.51
CA GLN A 118 5.93 -10.33 -10.41
C GLN A 118 6.80 -11.09 -9.40
N ILE A 119 6.24 -11.57 -8.29
CA ILE A 119 6.96 -12.40 -7.31
C ILE A 119 7.42 -13.70 -7.96
N GLU A 120 6.55 -14.38 -8.72
CA GLU A 120 6.89 -15.61 -9.45
C GLU A 120 8.00 -15.39 -10.49
N THR A 121 7.90 -14.30 -11.27
CA THR A 121 8.99 -13.91 -12.19
C THR A 121 10.30 -13.68 -11.43
N THR A 122 10.25 -12.96 -10.31
CA THR A 122 11.44 -12.67 -9.49
C THR A 122 12.06 -13.95 -8.91
N ILE A 123 11.24 -14.91 -8.49
CA ILE A 123 11.70 -16.24 -8.04
C ILE A 123 12.39 -16.97 -9.19
N SER A 124 11.80 -16.96 -10.38
CA SER A 124 12.31 -17.64 -11.57
C SER A 124 13.67 -17.09 -12.01
N ASP A 125 13.80 -15.75 -12.04
CA ASP A 125 15.06 -15.06 -12.35
C ASP A 125 16.18 -15.33 -11.33
N ASN A 126 15.81 -15.81 -10.14
CA ASN A 126 16.72 -16.09 -9.04
C ASN A 126 16.70 -17.55 -8.60
N ALA A 127 16.28 -18.48 -9.47
CA ALA A 127 16.04 -19.89 -9.13
C ALA A 127 17.23 -20.63 -8.48
N LYS A 128 18.45 -20.15 -8.68
CA LYS A 128 19.68 -20.76 -8.14
C LYS A 128 20.07 -20.24 -6.74
N GLY A 129 19.32 -19.29 -6.19
CA GLY A 129 19.65 -18.62 -4.93
C GLY A 129 18.50 -18.60 -3.94
N ARG A 130 18.82 -18.37 -2.67
CA ARG A 130 17.83 -17.99 -1.67
C ARG A 130 17.54 -16.51 -1.82
N ILE A 131 16.28 -16.16 -1.95
CA ILE A 131 15.78 -14.80 -1.94
C ILE A 131 14.79 -14.61 -0.79
N THR A 132 14.62 -13.38 -0.34
CA THR A 132 13.68 -13.02 0.72
C THR A 132 12.81 -11.87 0.26
N PHE A 133 11.51 -11.95 0.54
CA PHE A 133 10.55 -10.90 0.28
C PHE A 133 10.06 -10.28 1.59
N PHE A 134 10.05 -8.95 1.64
CA PHE A 134 9.50 -8.18 2.76
C PHE A 134 8.20 -7.49 2.32
N SER A 135 7.15 -7.63 3.12
CA SER A 135 5.82 -7.08 2.83
C SER A 135 5.50 -5.81 3.63
N GLY A 136 6.25 -5.55 4.70
CA GLY A 136 5.99 -4.47 5.66
C GLY A 136 6.95 -3.28 5.56
N TYR A 137 7.47 -2.97 4.37
CA TYR A 137 8.39 -1.83 4.22
C TYR A 137 7.64 -0.49 4.30
N ASP A 138 6.58 -0.32 3.51
CA ASP A 138 5.79 0.93 3.46
C ASP A 138 4.49 0.89 4.29
N CYS A 139 4.29 -0.19 5.04
CA CYS A 139 3.11 -0.40 5.87
C CYS A 139 3.41 -1.39 7.00
N ASP A 140 2.56 -1.42 8.02
CA ASP A 140 2.61 -2.47 9.05
C ASP A 140 1.45 -3.44 8.82
N LEU A 141 1.71 -4.73 9.03
CA LEU A 141 0.80 -5.85 8.75
C LEU A 141 0.02 -6.30 10.00
#